data_AF-X1TNX0-F1
#
_entry.id   AF-X1TNX0-F1
#
_cell.length_a   1.000
_cell.length_b   1.000
_cell.length_c   1.000
_cell.angle_alpha   90.00
_cell.angle_beta   90.00
_cell.angle_gamma   90.00
#
_symmetry.space_group_name_H-M   'P 1'
#
loop_
_entity.id
_entity.type
_entity.pdbx_description
1 polymer ?
#
loop_
_entity_poly.entity_id
_entity_poly.type
_entity_poly.pdbx_seq_one_letter_code
_entity_poly.pdbx_strand_id
1 'polypeptide(L)'
;MRHLGQLYSKLEDFKEAEHWYLKALDRLEGEEEKIAKSLLADIFVAKGEYKKALGIWEDVELDHWGSHSKRLRIQSIWSIIKGMPDKAISLATEVLALLEKEEVKGNIFGCYFTIASAYCSLGEKSRQDRYS
;
A
#
# COMPACT_ATOMS: atom_id res chain seq x y z
N MET A 1 -10.18 1.67 22.27
CA MET A 1 -10.83 1.58 20.94
C MET A 1 -9.85 1.13 19.87
N ARG A 2 -8.70 1.80 19.70
CA ARG A 2 -7.60 1.36 18.83
C ARG A 2 -7.15 -0.10 19.03
N HIS A 3 -7.05 -0.56 20.29
CA HIS A 3 -6.68 -1.96 20.59
C HIS A 3 -7.70 -2.99 20.09
N LEU A 4 -8.98 -2.64 20.01
CA LEU A 4 -10.00 -3.52 19.42
C LEU A 4 -9.79 -3.62 17.90
N GLY A 5 -9.52 -2.48 17.23
CA GLY A 5 -9.15 -2.48 15.81
C GLY A 5 -7.92 -3.36 15.53
N GLN A 6 -6.91 -3.30 16.40
CA GLN A 6 -5.73 -4.18 16.29
C GLN A 6 -6.04 -5.65 16.52
N LEU A 7 -6.93 -5.98 17.46
CA LEU A 7 -7.35 -7.34 17.71
C LEU A 7 -8.08 -7.92 16.49
N TYR A 8 -9.08 -7.22 15.98
CA TYR A 8 -9.84 -7.66 14.79
C TYR A 8 -8.96 -7.72 13.55
N SER A 9 -7.99 -6.81 13.40
CA SER A 9 -6.99 -6.88 12.34
C SER A 9 -6.16 -8.17 12.40
N LYS A 10 -5.77 -8.62 13.59
CA LYS A 10 -5.06 -9.91 13.78
C LYS A 10 -5.95 -11.13 13.55
N LEU A 11 -7.26 -10.97 13.71
CA LEU A 11 -8.26 -11.99 13.39
C LEU A 11 -8.67 -11.95 11.91
N GLU A 12 -8.06 -11.08 11.10
CA GLU A 12 -8.40 -10.83 9.69
C GLU A 12 -9.86 -10.41 9.46
N ASP A 13 -10.57 -10.00 10.52
CA ASP A 13 -11.87 -9.36 10.42
C ASP A 13 -11.66 -7.89 10.10
N PHE A 14 -11.33 -7.62 8.84
CA PHE A 14 -11.02 -6.28 8.36
C PHE A 14 -12.22 -5.33 8.43
N LYS A 15 -13.46 -5.86 8.43
CA LYS A 15 -14.67 -5.06 8.53
C LYS A 15 -14.84 -4.51 9.95
N GLU A 16 -14.70 -5.35 10.96
CA GLU A 16 -14.73 -4.89 12.35
C GLU A 16 -13.50 -4.06 12.68
N ALA A 17 -12.32 -4.43 12.18
CA ALA A 17 -11.11 -3.63 12.36
C ALA A 17 -11.30 -2.19 11.86
N GLU A 18 -11.83 -2.01 10.65
CA GLU A 18 -12.16 -0.70 10.09
C GLU A 18 -13.14 0.07 10.99
N HIS A 19 -14.23 -0.57 11.42
CA HIS A 19 -15.21 0.06 12.31
C HIS A 19 -14.57 0.62 13.59
N TRP A 20 -13.73 -0.18 14.25
CA TRP A 20 -13.08 0.20 15.49
C TRP A 20 -11.99 1.26 15.31
N TYR A 21 -11.28 1.27 14.17
CA TYR A 21 -10.31 2.32 13.87
C TYR A 21 -11.00 3.65 13.56
N LEU A 22 -12.07 3.67 12.76
CA LEU A 22 -12.85 4.88 12.48
C LEU A 22 -13.39 5.49 13.78
N LYS A 23 -13.99 4.66 14.64
CA LYS A 23 -14.48 5.11 15.96
C LYS A 23 -13.37 5.60 16.90
N ALA A 24 -12.15 5.10 16.74
CA ALA A 24 -11.00 5.60 17.50
C ALA A 24 -10.59 6.98 17.01
N LEU A 25 -10.58 7.22 15.69
CA LEU A 25 -10.21 8.52 15.10
C LEU A 25 -11.07 9.67 15.59
N ASP A 26 -12.35 9.45 15.92
CA ASP A 26 -13.23 10.47 16.50
C ASP A 26 -12.76 11.03 17.86
N ARG A 27 -11.79 10.38 18.52
CA ARG A 27 -11.33 10.70 19.88
C ARG A 27 -9.82 10.84 20.01
N LEU A 28 -9.08 10.58 18.93
CA LEU A 28 -7.63 10.64 18.92
C LEU A 28 -7.19 11.95 18.28
N GLU A 29 -6.14 12.54 18.82
CA GLU A 29 -5.53 13.75 18.28
C GLU A 29 -4.01 13.56 18.20
N GLY A 30 -3.36 14.30 17.30
CA GLY A 30 -1.91 14.35 17.20
C GLY A 30 -1.30 13.03 16.73
N GLU A 31 -0.31 12.51 17.46
CA GLU A 31 0.46 11.33 17.03
C GLU A 31 -0.37 10.04 17.05
N GLU A 32 -1.27 9.88 18.03
CA GLU A 32 -2.12 8.70 18.12
C GLU A 32 -3.11 8.61 16.96
N GLU A 33 -3.60 9.77 16.50
CA GLU A 33 -4.45 9.89 15.30
C GLU A 33 -3.67 9.43 14.06
N LYS A 34 -2.43 9.90 13.88
CA LYS A 34 -1.56 9.49 12.76
C LYS A 34 -1.32 7.99 12.74
N ILE A 35 -1.06 7.38 13.91
CA ILE A 35 -0.87 5.93 14.04
C ILE A 35 -2.16 5.18 13.67
N ALA A 36 -3.32 5.63 14.16
CA ALA A 36 -4.60 5.01 13.84
C ALA A 36 -4.95 5.13 12.35
N LYS A 37 -4.67 6.28 11.72
CA LYS A 37 -4.81 6.48 10.27
C LYS A 37 -3.88 5.53 9.48
N SER A 38 -2.63 5.39 9.88
CA SER A 38 -1.70 4.44 9.23
C SER A 38 -2.21 3.00 9.30
N LEU A 39 -2.71 2.57 10.46
CA LEU A 39 -3.27 1.22 10.62
C LEU A 39 -4.53 1.04 9.77
N LEU A 40 -5.40 2.05 9.71
CA LEU A 40 -6.59 2.03 8.86
C LEU A 40 -6.23 1.92 7.37
N ALA A 41 -5.17 2.60 6.92
CA ALA A 41 -4.68 2.47 5.55
C ALA A 41 -4.17 1.05 5.24
N ASP A 42 -3.48 0.39 6.19
CA ASP A 42 -3.06 -1.01 6.05
C ASP A 42 -4.27 -1.95 5.92
N ILE A 43 -5.36 -1.68 6.66
CA ILE A 43 -6.63 -2.42 6.50
C ILE A 43 -7.23 -2.22 5.10
N PHE A 44 -7.23 -0.99 4.58
CA PHE A 44 -7.71 -0.75 3.21
C PHE A 44 -6.87 -1.45 2.16
N VAL A 45 -5.55 -1.52 2.34
CA VAL A 45 -4.67 -2.31 1.47
C VAL A 45 -5.04 -3.79 1.53
N ALA A 46 -5.25 -4.35 2.72
CA ALA A 46 -5.65 -5.76 2.89
C ALA A 46 -7.00 -6.07 2.22
N LYS A 47 -7.93 -5.11 2.23
CA LYS A 47 -9.22 -5.19 1.53
C LYS A 47 -9.14 -4.94 0.01
N GLY A 48 -7.97 -4.57 -0.53
CA GLY A 48 -7.80 -4.19 -1.93
C GLY A 48 -8.32 -2.79 -2.28
N GLU A 49 -8.68 -1.98 -1.28
CA GLU A 49 -9.21 -0.63 -1.43
C GLU A 49 -8.07 0.41 -1.56
N TYR A 50 -7.17 0.20 -2.52
CA TYR A 50 -5.93 0.98 -2.67
C TYR A 50 -6.15 2.50 -2.82
N LYS A 51 -7.26 2.92 -3.45
CA LYS A 51 -7.60 4.33 -3.59
C LYS A 51 -7.85 5.00 -2.23
N LYS A 52 -8.52 4.33 -1.29
CA LYS A 52 -8.78 4.86 0.05
C LYS A 52 -7.50 4.89 0.89
N ALA A 53 -6.68 3.84 0.79
CA ALA A 53 -5.37 3.78 1.45
C ALA A 53 -4.47 4.95 1.02
N LEU A 54 -4.40 5.24 -0.28
CA LEU A 54 -3.63 6.37 -0.80
C LEU A 54 -4.16 7.72 -0.32
N GLY A 55 -5.49 7.90 -0.25
CA GLY A 55 -6.08 9.13 0.28
C GLY A 55 -5.70 9.41 1.73
N ILE A 56 -5.62 8.37 2.56
CA ILE A 56 -5.16 8.51 3.96
C ILE A 56 -3.68 8.89 4.01
N TRP A 57 -2.83 8.30 3.18
CA TRP A 57 -1.40 8.63 3.17
C TRP A 57 -1.06 9.96 2.47
N GLU A 58 -2.01 10.56 1.77
CA GLU A 58 -1.92 11.95 1.31
C GLU A 58 -2.28 12.94 2.43
N ASP A 59 -3.26 12.59 3.26
CA ASP A 59 -3.67 13.39 4.43
C ASP A 59 -2.66 13.34 5.58
N VAL A 60 -2.05 12.18 5.80
CA VAL A 60 -0.98 12.05 6.79
C VAL A 60 0.34 12.35 6.10
N GLU A 61 0.86 13.57 6.25
CA GLU A 61 2.29 13.87 6.07
C GLU A 61 3.09 13.03 7.08
N LEU A 62 3.32 11.78 6.70
CA LEU A 62 4.16 10.85 7.43
C LEU A 62 5.60 11.17 7.05
N ASP A 63 6.23 12.02 7.84
CA ASP A 63 7.63 12.44 7.73
C ASP A 63 8.65 11.31 8.02
N HIS A 64 8.19 10.05 8.00
CA HIS A 64 9.00 8.86 8.24
C HIS A 64 9.23 8.10 6.93
N TRP A 65 10.50 7.84 6.63
CA TRP A 65 10.95 7.19 5.40
C TRP A 65 10.32 5.80 5.16
N GLY A 66 10.02 5.06 6.24
CA GLY A 66 9.27 3.80 6.19
C GLY A 66 7.81 3.94 5.71
N SER A 67 7.22 5.13 5.80
CA SER A 67 5.89 5.46 5.27
C SER A 67 5.96 5.85 3.80
N HIS A 68 7.07 6.47 3.39
CA HIS A 68 7.32 6.83 1.99
C HIS A 68 7.47 5.59 1.10
N SER A 69 8.28 4.61 1.52
CA SER A 69 8.46 3.34 0.78
C SER A 69 7.17 2.52 0.69
N LYS A 70 6.38 2.45 1.77
CA LYS A 70 5.04 1.84 1.77
C LYS A 70 4.09 2.53 0.79
N ARG A 71 4.07 3.87 0.79
CA ARG A 71 3.24 4.67 -0.12
C ARG A 71 3.57 4.38 -1.58
N LEU A 72 4.83 4.48 -1.96
CA LEU A 72 5.29 4.21 -3.33
C LEU A 72 4.96 2.77 -3.76
N ARG A 73 5.06 1.80 -2.85
CA ARG A 73 4.68 0.41 -3.11
C ARG A 73 3.18 0.26 -3.41
N ILE A 74 2.29 0.91 -2.67
CA ILE A 74 0.86 0.84 -3.00
C ILE A 74 0.54 1.59 -4.28
N GLN A 75 1.25 2.69 -4.57
CA GLN A 75 1.13 3.40 -5.84
C GLN A 75 1.57 2.54 -7.03
N SER A 76 2.59 1.69 -6.88
CA SER A 76 3.02 0.78 -7.94
C SER A 76 1.96 -0.30 -8.20
N ILE A 77 1.40 -0.92 -7.15
CA ILE A 77 0.30 -1.88 -7.26
C ILE A 77 -0.92 -1.24 -7.93
N TRP A 78 -1.29 -0.02 -7.51
CA TRP A 78 -2.40 0.71 -8.11
C TRP A 78 -2.17 1.05 -9.58
N SER A 79 -0.92 1.31 -9.97
CA SER A 79 -0.55 1.56 -11.37
C SER A 79 -0.73 0.32 -12.25
N ILE A 80 -0.46 -0.89 -11.72
CA ILE A 80 -0.78 -2.15 -12.41
C ILE A 80 -2.28 -2.28 -12.64
N ILE A 81 -3.09 -2.05 -11.61
CA ILE A 81 -4.56 -2.15 -11.69
C ILE A 81 -5.13 -1.19 -12.75
N LYS A 82 -4.49 -0.03 -12.93
CA LYS A 82 -4.86 0.93 -13.97
C LYS A 82 -4.32 0.61 -15.37
N GLY A 83 -3.61 -0.52 -15.56
CA GLY A 83 -3.01 -0.88 -16.84
C GLY A 83 -1.81 -0.01 -17.22
N MET A 84 -1.10 0.56 -16.23
CA MET A 84 0.13 1.35 -16.42
C MET A 84 1.35 0.57 -15.92
N PRO A 85 1.76 -0.52 -16.60
CA PRO A 85 2.84 -1.38 -16.13
C PRO A 85 4.21 -0.67 -16.08
N ASP A 86 4.51 0.24 -17.02
CA ASP A 86 5.79 0.97 -17.02
C ASP A 86 5.95 1.84 -15.78
N LYS A 87 4.88 2.54 -15.40
CA LYS A 87 4.84 3.34 -14.17
C LYS A 87 4.97 2.46 -12.93
N ALA A 88 4.33 1.29 -12.93
CA ALA A 88 4.44 0.34 -11.82
C ALA A 88 5.87 -0.17 -11.63
N ILE A 89 6.57 -0.49 -12.73
CA ILE A 89 7.98 -0.92 -12.70
C ILE A 89 8.85 0.21 -12.13
N SER A 90 8.72 1.43 -12.65
CA SER A 90 9.51 2.58 -12.18
C SER A 90 9.35 2.79 -10.68
N LEU A 91 8.11 2.81 -10.18
CA LEU A 91 7.82 3.00 -8.76
C LEU A 91 8.33 1.83 -7.89
N ALA A 92 8.18 0.59 -8.36
CA ALA A 92 8.65 -0.58 -7.61
C ALA A 92 10.19 -0.66 -7.55
N THR A 93 10.89 -0.25 -8.61
CA THR A 93 12.36 -0.16 -8.64
C THR A 93 12.88 0.94 -7.72
N GLU A 94 12.20 2.09 -7.68
CA GLU A 94 12.51 3.17 -6.73
C GLU A 94 12.40 2.67 -5.29
N VAL A 95 11.32 1.95 -4.95
CA VAL A 95 11.16 1.35 -3.61
C VAL A 95 12.26 0.34 -3.31
N LEU A 96 12.69 -0.49 -4.27
CA LEU A 96 13.80 -1.42 -4.07
C LEU A 96 15.10 -0.68 -3.73
N ALA A 97 15.45 0.36 -4.47
CA ALA A 97 16.64 1.16 -4.20
C ALA A 97 16.61 1.81 -2.80
N LEU A 98 15.42 2.25 -2.36
CA LEU A 98 15.21 2.77 -1.01
C LEU A 98 15.40 1.69 0.06
N LEU A 99 14.82 0.50 -0.13
CA LEU A 99 14.92 -0.60 0.83
C LEU A 99 16.33 -1.19 0.93
N GLU A 100 17.07 -1.23 -0.17
CA GLU A 100 18.48 -1.66 -0.20
C GLU A 100 19.36 -0.71 0.61
N LYS A 101 19.10 0.59 0.54
CA LYS A 101 19.82 1.61 1.32
C LYS A 101 19.57 1.50 2.83
N GLU A 102 18.41 1.00 3.24
CA GLU A 102 18.01 0.92 4.64
C GLU A 102 18.29 -0.42 5.33
N GLU A 103 18.79 -1.43 4.60
CA GLU A 103 18.89 -2.83 5.06
C GLU A 103 17.56 -3.44 5.55
N VAL A 104 16.42 -2.78 5.30
CA VAL A 104 15.08 -3.24 5.71
C VAL A 104 14.54 -4.22 4.68
N LYS A 105 14.74 -5.51 4.94
CA LYS A 105 14.36 -6.60 4.01
C LYS A 105 12.86 -6.89 3.92
N GLY A 106 12.02 -6.28 4.77
CA GLY A 106 10.62 -6.66 4.96
C GLY A 106 9.69 -6.48 3.74
N ASN A 107 10.10 -5.72 2.71
CA ASN A 107 9.23 -5.38 1.57
C ASN A 107 9.81 -5.74 0.18
N ILE A 108 10.98 -6.38 0.11
CA ILE A 108 11.67 -6.66 -1.15
C ILE A 108 10.85 -7.60 -2.04
N PHE A 109 10.31 -8.67 -1.46
CA PHE A 109 9.50 -9.65 -2.19
C PHE A 109 8.29 -9.02 -2.88
N GLY A 110 7.58 -8.12 -2.17
CA GLY A 110 6.40 -7.44 -2.74
C GLY A 110 6.73 -6.56 -3.93
N CYS A 111 7.93 -5.96 -3.97
CA CYS A 111 8.38 -5.16 -5.11
C CYS A 111 8.70 -6.03 -6.32
N TYR A 112 9.44 -7.13 -6.13
CA TYR A 112 9.69 -8.09 -7.21
C TYR A 112 8.41 -8.70 -7.77
N PHE A 113 7.45 -9.04 -6.91
CA PHE A 113 6.14 -9.54 -7.35
C PHE A 113 5.41 -8.53 -8.23
N THR A 114 5.45 -7.25 -7.85
CA THR A 114 4.85 -6.15 -8.62
C THR A 114 5.55 -6.01 -9.99
N ILE A 115 6.88 -6.02 -10.01
CA ILE A 115 7.66 -5.93 -11.25
C ILE A 115 7.36 -7.11 -12.19
N ALA A 116 7.35 -8.34 -11.66
CA ALA A 116 7.02 -9.54 -12.43
C ALA A 116 5.61 -9.44 -13.05
N SER A 117 4.63 -9.00 -12.26
CA SER A 117 3.25 -8.82 -12.72
C SER A 117 3.13 -7.76 -13.82
N ALA A 118 3.90 -6.69 -13.72
CA ALA A 118 3.97 -5.65 -14.74
C ALA A 118 4.60 -6.18 -16.04
N TYR A 119 5.67 -6.97 -15.97
CA TYR A 119 6.27 -7.61 -17.15
C TYR A 119 5.34 -8.62 -17.82
N CYS A 120 4.57 -9.40 -17.05
CA CYS A 120 3.54 -10.28 -17.61
C CYS A 120 2.50 -9.47 -18.42
N SER A 121 2.04 -8.35 -17.85
CA SER A 121 1.06 -7.45 -18.50
C SER A 121 1.61 -6.85 -19.80
N LEU A 122 2.90 -6.45 -19.84
CA LEU A 122 3.55 -5.95 -21.05
C LEU A 122 3.71 -7.04 -22.12
N GLY A 123 4.05 -8.27 -21.71
CA GLY A 123 4.16 -9.41 -22.60
C GLY A 123 2.84 -9.74 -23.30
N GLU A 124 1.72 -9.67 -22.59
CA GLU A 124 0.37 -9.85 -23.14
C GLU A 124 -0.01 -8.74 -24.13
N LYS A 125 0.30 -7.49 -23.82
CA LYS A 125 0.07 -6.36 -24.73
C LYS A 125 0.82 -6.51 -26.06
N SER A 126 2.09 -6.91 -25.99
CA SER A 126 2.92 -7.17 -27.18
C SER A 126 2.44 -8.37 -28.02
N ARG A 127 1.66 -9.28 -27.43
CA ARG A 127 1.01 -10.38 -28.16
C ARG A 127 -0.28 -9.87 -28.81
N GLN A 128 -1.10 -9.11 -28.09
CA GLN A 128 -2.34 -8.54 -28.61
C GLN A 128 -2.10 -7.62 -29.83
N ASP A 129 -1.07 -6.78 -29.78
CA ASP A 129 -0.68 -5.89 -30.89
C ASP A 129 -0.21 -6.66 -32.14
N ARG A 130 0.22 -7.93 -31.99
CA ARG A 130 0.61 -8.80 -33.11
C ARG A 130 -0.54 -9.55 -33.77
N TYR A 131 -1.70 -9.62 -33.11
CA TYR A 131 -2.89 -10.32 -33.61
C TYR A 131 -4.05 -9.37 -33.95
N SER A 132 -3.81 -8.04 -33.94
CA SER A 132 -4.77 -6.99 -34.31
C SER A 132 -4.47 -6.46 -35.71
#